data_AF-A0A835GSG5-F1
#
_entry.id   AF-A0A835GSG5-F1
#
_cell.length_a   1.000
_cell.length_b   1.000
_cell.length_c   1.000
_cell.angle_alpha   90.00
_cell.angle_beta   90.00
_cell.angle_gamma   90.00
#
_symmetry.space_group_name_H-M   'P 1'
#
loop_
_entity.id
_entity.type
_entity.pdbx_description
1 polymer ?
#
loop_
_entity_poly.entity_id
_entity_poly.type
_entity_poly.pdbx_seq_one_letter_code
_entity_poly.pdbx_strand_id
1 'polypeptide(L)'
;MESLGGGVYGSVGASGAEGGERREGGKRGRRPGRKAQLDKQDMKAKLERSRQSARECRARKKLRYQYLEELVADRERSVLALRKELDKYYKWNLELDQGRMPEGLEAVLQEMGIVKQEESKSFLT
;
A
#
# COMPACT_ATOMS: atom_id res chain seq x y z
N MET A 1 29.19 -28.41 -12.76
CA MET A 1 27.82 -28.48 -12.21
C MET A 1 27.17 -27.13 -12.50
N GLU A 2 26.43 -27.08 -13.61
CA GLU A 2 25.25 -26.22 -13.92
C GLU A 2 25.30 -24.76 -13.42
N SER A 3 25.70 -23.75 -14.21
CA SER A 3 24.93 -23.05 -15.26
C SER A 3 23.43 -23.32 -15.32
N LEU A 4 22.63 -22.24 -15.42
CA LEU A 4 21.20 -22.06 -15.75
C LEU A 4 20.52 -21.20 -14.65
N GLY A 5 19.83 -20.08 -14.91
CA GLY A 5 19.45 -19.44 -16.16
C GLY A 5 18.93 -18.03 -15.88
N GLY A 6 19.13 -17.15 -16.86
CA GLY A 6 18.60 -15.79 -16.84
C GLY A 6 17.09 -15.79 -17.06
N GLY A 7 16.37 -15.07 -16.19
CA GLY A 7 14.97 -14.73 -16.39
C GLY A 7 14.84 -13.39 -17.08
N VAL A 8 14.81 -13.41 -18.42
CA VAL A 8 14.32 -12.31 -19.25
C VAL A 8 12.79 -12.29 -19.15
N TYR A 9 12.20 -11.26 -18.56
CA TYR A 9 10.77 -10.99 -18.73
C TYR A 9 10.54 -9.62 -19.36
N GLY A 10 10.14 -9.67 -20.63
CA GLY A 10 9.00 -8.88 -21.11
C GLY A 10 9.21 -7.41 -21.42
N SER A 11 10.07 -7.09 -22.39
CA SER A 11 9.89 -5.87 -23.20
C SER A 11 8.83 -6.15 -24.26
N VAL A 12 7.55 -5.94 -23.94
CA VAL A 12 6.50 -5.87 -24.95
C VAL A 12 6.63 -4.51 -25.64
N GLY A 13 7.50 -4.47 -26.65
CA GLY A 13 7.55 -3.38 -27.61
C GLY A 13 6.25 -3.38 -28.40
N ALA A 14 5.48 -2.30 -28.28
CA ALA A 14 4.34 -2.04 -29.15
C ALA A 14 4.87 -1.83 -30.58
N SER A 15 4.85 -2.91 -31.38
CA SER A 15 4.93 -2.86 -32.83
C SER A 15 3.65 -2.20 -33.35
N GLY A 16 3.75 -0.92 -33.68
CA GLY A 16 2.64 -0.12 -34.15
C GLY A 16 3.13 1.17 -34.81
N ALA A 17 3.94 1.02 -35.86
CA ALA A 17 4.26 2.10 -36.78
C ALA A 17 4.31 1.53 -38.19
N GLU A 18 3.15 1.16 -38.72
CA GLU A 18 2.99 1.00 -40.16
C GLU A 18 3.30 2.34 -40.82
N GLY A 19 4.28 2.31 -41.73
CA GLY A 19 4.61 3.41 -42.61
C GLY A 19 3.46 3.68 -43.56
N GLY A 20 2.59 4.60 -43.19
CA GLY A 20 1.58 5.17 -44.09
C GLY A 20 2.26 6.09 -45.10
N GLU A 21 2.28 5.65 -46.35
CA GLU A 21 2.76 6.37 -47.53
C GLU A 21 2.21 7.79 -47.62
N ARG A 22 3.07 8.66 -48.16
CA ARG A 22 2.83 10.07 -48.45
C ARG A 22 1.58 10.23 -49.33
N ARG A 23 0.48 10.71 -48.74
CA ARG A 23 -0.55 11.42 -49.52
C ARG A 23 -0.17 12.88 -49.65
N GLU A 24 0.49 13.20 -50.76
CA GLU A 24 0.66 14.54 -51.27
C GLU A 24 -0.70 15.08 -51.73
N GLY A 25 -1.44 15.69 -50.80
CA GLY A 25 -2.75 16.32 -51.03
C GLY A 25 -2.63 17.83 -50.89
N GLY A 26 -2.87 18.54 -51.99
CA GLY A 26 -2.46 19.93 -52.23
C GLY A 26 -2.84 20.97 -51.19
N LYS A 27 -1.92 21.93 -50.98
CA LYS A 27 -2.20 23.21 -50.31
C LYS A 27 -1.45 24.34 -51.02
N ARG A 28 -1.88 24.70 -52.23
CA ARG A 28 -1.63 26.06 -52.76
C ARG A 28 -2.47 27.02 -51.91
N GLY A 29 -1.83 27.83 -51.07
CA GLY A 29 -2.47 29.00 -50.43
C GLY A 29 -2.40 29.18 -48.90
N ARG A 30 -1.67 28.35 -48.12
CA ARG A 30 -1.59 28.59 -46.66
C ARG A 30 -0.41 29.50 -46.30
N ARG A 31 -0.70 30.71 -45.78
CA ARG A 31 0.29 31.72 -45.35
C ARG A 31 1.38 31.08 -44.44
N PRO A 32 2.69 31.34 -44.67
CA PRO A 32 3.81 30.66 -44.00
C PRO A 32 3.79 30.68 -42.45
N GLY A 33 3.18 31.67 -41.81
CA GLY A 33 3.18 31.81 -40.35
C GLY A 33 2.25 30.85 -39.59
N ARG A 34 1.17 30.35 -40.22
CA ARG A 34 0.11 29.61 -39.51
C ARG A 34 0.45 28.14 -39.24
N LYS A 35 1.45 27.58 -39.92
CA LYS A 35 1.94 26.20 -39.66
C LYS A 35 2.97 26.21 -38.54
N ALA A 36 3.95 27.11 -38.60
CA ALA A 36 4.94 27.30 -37.55
C ALA A 36 4.32 27.64 -36.18
N GLN A 37 3.23 28.42 -36.15
CA GLN A 37 2.53 28.72 -34.89
C GLN A 37 1.76 27.51 -34.34
N LEU A 38 1.26 26.62 -35.21
CA LEU A 38 0.60 25.37 -34.80
C LEU A 38 1.63 24.40 -34.21
N ASP A 39 2.77 24.22 -34.90
CA ASP A 39 3.85 23.34 -34.46
C ASP A 39 4.43 23.80 -33.10
N LYS A 40 4.56 25.12 -32.88
CA LYS A 40 4.96 25.68 -31.59
C LYS A 40 3.95 25.38 -30.47
N GLN A 41 2.65 25.46 -30.76
CA GLN A 41 1.60 25.12 -29.80
C GLN A 41 1.61 23.61 -29.48
N ASP A 42 1.79 22.76 -30.49
CA ASP A 42 1.88 21.32 -30.31
C ASP A 42 3.11 20.92 -29.50
N MET A 43 4.26 21.56 -29.74
CA MET A 43 5.46 21.36 -28.94
C MET A 43 5.25 21.77 -27.47
N LYS A 44 4.62 22.93 -27.23
CA LYS A 44 4.27 23.38 -25.87
C LYS A 44 3.33 22.37 -25.20
N ALA A 45 2.30 21.89 -25.91
CA ALA A 45 1.36 20.92 -25.38
C ALA A 45 2.02 19.56 -25.07
N LYS A 46 2.94 19.09 -25.92
CA LYS A 46 3.73 17.87 -25.67
C LYS A 46 4.61 18.02 -24.43
N LEU A 47 5.28 19.16 -24.28
CA LEU A 47 6.14 19.43 -23.13
C LEU A 47 5.34 19.46 -21.82
N GLU A 48 4.18 20.11 -21.81
CA GLU A 48 3.31 20.13 -20.63
C GLU A 48 2.76 18.74 -20.28
N ARG A 49 2.36 17.93 -21.29
CA ARG A 49 1.97 16.53 -21.04
C ARG A 49 3.09 15.69 -20.44
N SER A 50 4.33 15.83 -20.93
CA SER A 50 5.49 15.12 -20.38
C SER A 50 5.82 15.56 -18.95
N ARG A 51 5.69 16.86 -18.66
CA ARG A 51 5.85 17.39 -17.30
C ARG A 51 4.78 16.82 -16.36
N GLN A 52 3.53 16.80 -16.82
CA GLN A 52 2.40 16.28 -16.04
C GLN A 52 2.56 14.79 -15.74
N SER A 53 2.89 13.96 -16.74
CA SER A 53 3.13 12.53 -16.51
C SER A 53 4.30 12.27 -15.56
N ALA A 54 5.36 13.08 -15.61
CA ALA A 54 6.47 13.00 -14.67
C ALA A 54 6.04 13.36 -13.23
N ARG A 55 5.18 14.36 -13.05
CA ARG A 55 4.60 14.72 -11.73
C ARG A 55 3.72 13.60 -11.20
N GLU A 56 2.83 13.06 -12.03
CA GLU A 56 1.94 11.95 -11.67
C GLU A 56 2.72 10.69 -11.30
N CYS A 57 3.79 10.38 -12.02
CA CYS A 57 4.68 9.26 -11.68
C CYS A 57 5.27 9.42 -10.27
N ARG A 58 5.76 10.61 -9.93
CA ARG A 58 6.29 10.91 -8.59
C ARG A 58 5.20 10.83 -7.52
N ALA A 59 4.03 11.42 -7.78
CA ALA A 59 2.90 11.38 -6.86
C ALA A 59 2.44 9.94 -6.59
N ARG A 60 2.31 9.12 -7.65
CA ARG A 60 1.95 7.71 -7.55
C ARG A 60 2.98 6.92 -6.76
N LYS A 61 4.28 7.15 -7.01
CA LYS A 61 5.36 6.49 -6.26
C LYS A 61 5.31 6.84 -4.78
N LYS A 62 5.07 8.12 -4.44
CA LYS A 62 4.92 8.58 -3.06
C LYS A 62 3.73 7.90 -2.37
N LEU A 63 2.56 7.91 -3.01
CA LEU A 63 1.36 7.24 -2.46
C LEU A 63 1.58 5.74 -2.26
N ARG A 64 2.23 5.07 -3.23
CA ARG A 64 2.52 3.64 -3.12
C ARG A 64 3.44 3.33 -1.93
N TYR A 65 4.47 4.13 -1.71
CA TYR A 65 5.39 3.92 -0.59
C TYR A 65 4.73 4.26 0.74
N GLN A 66 3.95 5.34 0.81
CA GLN A 66 3.19 5.67 2.00
C GLN A 66 2.27 4.52 2.43
N TYR A 67 1.50 3.95 1.50
CA TYR A 67 0.63 2.80 1.80
C TYR A 67 1.42 1.57 2.29
N LEU A 68 2.56 1.28 1.67
CA LEU A 68 3.41 0.16 2.10
C LEU A 68 4.03 0.40 3.48
N GLU A 69 4.44 1.63 3.78
CA GLU A 69 4.95 2.03 5.09
C GLU A 69 3.87 1.88 6.15
N GLU A 70 2.64 2.34 5.88
CA GLU A 70 1.50 2.20 6.78
C GLU A 70 1.18 0.73 7.07
N LEU A 71 1.11 -0.12 6.03
CA LEU A 71 0.88 -1.55 6.18
C LEU A 71 1.95 -2.24 7.04
N VAL A 72 3.23 -1.91 6.81
CA VAL A 72 4.34 -2.48 7.60
C VAL A 72 4.22 -2.03 9.05
N ALA A 73 3.99 -0.74 9.28
CA ALA A 73 3.86 -0.18 10.62
C ALA A 73 2.66 -0.78 11.39
N ASP A 74 1.52 -0.99 10.74
CA ASP A 74 0.36 -1.66 11.34
C ASP A 74 0.65 -3.11 11.71
N ARG A 75 1.35 -3.83 10.82
CA ARG A 75 1.74 -5.21 11.08
C ARG A 75 2.73 -5.31 12.24
N GLU A 76 3.72 -4.42 12.29
CA GLU A 76 4.70 -4.36 13.38
C GLU A 76 4.02 -4.07 14.72
N ARG A 77 3.09 -3.11 14.76
CA ARG A 77 2.28 -2.83 15.96
C ARG A 77 1.50 -4.06 16.42
N SER A 78 0.85 -4.76 15.48
CA SER A 78 0.07 -5.97 15.78
C SER A 78 0.96 -7.09 16.32
N VAL A 79 2.13 -7.31 15.72
CA VAL A 79 3.09 -8.31 16.20
C VAL A 79 3.59 -7.98 17.60
N LEU A 80 3.90 -6.71 17.88
CA LEU A 80 4.34 -6.29 19.22
C LEU A 80 3.24 -6.46 20.27
N ALA A 81 1.99 -6.15 19.93
CA ALA A 81 0.85 -6.34 20.82
C ALA A 81 0.66 -7.83 21.16
N LEU A 82 0.64 -8.70 20.15
CA LEU A 82 0.49 -10.14 20.33
C LEU A 82 1.65 -10.75 21.13
N ARG A 83 2.88 -10.31 20.91
CA ARG A 83 4.04 -10.78 21.69
C ARG A 83 3.90 -10.41 23.16
N LYS A 84 3.51 -9.16 23.46
CA LYS A 84 3.26 -8.73 24.85
C LYS A 84 2.16 -9.55 25.51
N GLU A 85 1.11 -9.86 24.77
CA GLU A 85 0.01 -10.67 25.26
C GLU A 85 0.45 -12.13 25.54
N LEU A 86 1.24 -12.71 24.64
CA LEU A 86 1.80 -14.04 24.82
C LEU A 86 2.74 -14.09 26.04
N ASP A 87 3.62 -13.10 26.20
CA ASP A 87 4.51 -12.99 27.37
C ASP A 87 3.72 -12.87 28.68
N LYS A 88 2.59 -12.15 28.67
CA LYS A 88 1.67 -12.06 29.81
C LYS A 88 1.13 -13.44 30.17
N TYR A 89 0.61 -14.20 29.21
CA TYR A 89 0.07 -15.54 29.48
C TYR A 89 1.15 -16.53 29.94
N TYR A 90 2.37 -16.45 29.41
CA TYR A 90 3.47 -17.27 29.92
C TYR A 90 3.78 -17.00 31.41
N LYS A 91 3.81 -15.73 31.81
CA LYS A 91 4.00 -15.35 33.22
C LYS A 91 2.85 -15.84 34.09
N TRP A 92 1.62 -15.66 33.63
CA TRP A 92 0.43 -16.13 34.35
C TRP A 92 0.42 -17.64 34.53
N ASN A 93 0.77 -18.41 33.49
CA ASN A 93 0.90 -19.86 33.59
C ASN A 93 1.92 -20.24 34.67
N LEU A 94 3.08 -19.60 34.69
CA LEU A 94 4.11 -19.87 35.70
C LEU A 94 3.64 -19.56 37.13
N GLU A 95 2.86 -18.49 37.31
CA GLU A 95 2.28 -18.15 38.62
C GLU A 95 1.19 -19.13 39.04
N LEU A 96 0.31 -19.52 38.11
CA LEU A 96 -0.75 -20.50 38.34
C LEU A 96 -0.19 -21.88 38.68
N ASP A 97 0.86 -22.32 37.98
CA ASP A 97 1.57 -23.57 38.27
C ASP A 97 2.18 -23.57 39.68
N GLN A 98 2.48 -22.37 40.22
CA GLN A 98 2.97 -22.16 41.58
C GLN A 98 1.84 -21.90 42.59
N GLY A 99 0.58 -22.06 42.18
CA GLY A 99 -0.60 -21.84 43.02
C GLY A 99 -0.86 -20.37 43.36
N ARG A 100 -0.23 -19.42 42.66
CA ARG A 100 -0.47 -17.98 42.83
C ARG A 100 -1.50 -17.50 41.81
N MET A 101 -2.39 -16.60 42.24
CA MET A 101 -3.35 -15.97 41.36
C MET A 101 -2.70 -14.77 40.64
N PRO A 102 -2.63 -14.74 39.30
CA PRO A 102 -2.04 -13.64 38.56
C PRO A 102 -2.89 -12.37 38.58
N GLU A 103 -2.22 -11.22 38.69
CA GLU A 103 -2.87 -9.91 38.69
C GLU A 103 -3.58 -9.65 37.34
N GLY A 104 -4.84 -9.21 37.40
CA GLY A 104 -5.65 -8.89 36.22
C GLY A 104 -6.35 -10.09 35.58
N LEU A 105 -6.16 -11.31 36.10
CA LEU A 105 -6.87 -12.50 35.62
C LEU A 105 -8.40 -12.37 35.75
N GLU A 106 -8.89 -11.85 36.87
CA GLU A 106 -10.31 -11.61 37.11
C GLU A 106 -10.94 -10.67 36.07
N ALA A 107 -10.24 -9.58 35.74
CA ALA A 107 -10.72 -8.62 34.73
C ALA A 107 -10.84 -9.27 33.34
N VAL A 108 -9.88 -10.11 32.97
CA VAL A 108 -9.92 -10.86 31.70
C VAL A 108 -11.08 -11.88 31.71
N LEU A 109 -11.30 -12.58 32.81
CA LEU A 109 -12.42 -13.53 32.93
C LEU A 109 -13.79 -12.83 32.90
N GLN A 110 -13.87 -11.62 33.44
CA GLN A 110 -15.06 -10.77 33.34
C GLN A 110 -15.29 -10.28 31.91
N GLU A 111 -14.23 -9.86 31.21
CA GLU A 111 -14.29 -9.46 29.79
C GLU A 111 -14.72 -10.62 28.88
N MET A 112 -14.24 -11.84 29.17
CA MET A 112 -14.65 -13.07 28.47
C MET A 112 -16.07 -13.55 28.82
N GLY A 113 -16.75 -12.89 29.77
CA GLY A 113 -18.09 -13.27 30.21
C GLY A 113 -18.16 -14.60 30.98
N ILE A 114 -17.03 -15.07 31.50
CA ILE A 114 -16.91 -16.35 32.22
C ILE A 114 -17.36 -16.18 33.69
N VAL A 115 -17.26 -14.98 34.25
CA VAL A 115 -17.68 -14.68 35.63
C VAL A 115 -19.07 -14.02 35.61
N LYS A 116 -20.09 -14.74 36.09
CA LYS A 116 -21.33 -14.10 36.53
C LYS A 116 -21.08 -13.49 37.90
N GLN A 117 -21.38 -12.20 38.07
CA GLN A 117 -21.54 -11.63 39.40
C GLN A 117 -22.67 -12.40 40.08
N GLU A 118 -22.35 -13.23 41.06
CA GLU A 118 -23.36 -13.59 42.04
C GLU A 118 -23.64 -12.33 42.84
N GLU A 119 -24.82 -11.74 42.61
CA GLU A 119 -25.38 -10.75 43.52
C GLU A 119 -25.48 -11.43 44.89
N SER A 120 -24.48 -11.23 45.73
CA SER A 120 -24.61 -11.39 47.17
C SER A 120 -25.55 -10.28 47.65
N LYS A 121 -26.85 -10.45 47.40
CA LYS A 121 -27.88 -9.81 48.21
C LYS A 121 -27.65 -10.35 49.62
N SER A 122 -26.89 -9.58 50.39
CA SER A 122 -26.84 -9.67 51.83
C SER A 122 -28.26 -9.46 52.33
N PHE A 123 -28.99 -10.55 52.47
CA PHE A 123 -30.22 -10.58 53.23
C PHE A 123 -29.81 -10.54 54.71
N LEU A 124 -29.36 -9.37 55.16
CA LEU A 124 -29.15 -9.09 56.56
C LEU A 124 -30.21 -8.09 57.01
N THR A 125 -31.13 -8.62 57.81
CA THR A 125 -32.17 -7.98 58.64
C THR A 125 -33.47 -7.59 57.96
#